data_AF-A0A485B544-F1
#
_entry.id   AF-A0A485B544-F1
#
_cell.length_a   1.000
_cell.length_b   1.000
_cell.length_c   1.000
_cell.angle_alpha   90.00
_cell.angle_beta   90.00
_cell.angle_gamma   90.00
#
_symmetry.space_group_name_H-M   'P 1'
#
loop_
_entity.id
_entity.type
_entity.pdbx_description
1 polymer ?
#
loop_
_entity_poly.entity_id
_entity_poly.type
_entity_poly.pdbx_seq_one_letter_code
_entity_poly.pdbx_strand_id
1 'polypeptide(L)' 'MAGLNGWQIPELNKATLAAVAEPDAAKRLGLYKQMQEELQRSSPYVFVDQGKTQIVVRDNVKGYQQGLNADMVWYDRVSK' A
#
# COMPACT_ATOMS: atom_id res chain seq x y z
N MET A 1 -13.38 -3.31 -1.08
CA MET A 1 -13.13 -2.14 -1.96
C MET A 1 -13.41 -2.47 -3.42
N ALA A 2 -12.71 -3.42 -4.09
CA ALA A 2 -13.01 -3.76 -5.50
C ALA A 2 -14.41 -4.37 -5.74
N GLY A 3 -14.84 -5.33 -4.91
CA GLY A 3 -16.18 -5.93 -5.03
C GLY A 3 -17.34 -4.98 -4.71
N LEU A 4 -17.07 -3.86 -4.00
CA LEU A 4 -18.07 -2.83 -3.70
C LEU A 4 -18.31 -1.90 -4.91
N ASN A 5 -17.38 -1.88 -5.87
CA ASN A 5 -17.47 -1.09 -7.11
C ASN A 5 -18.03 -1.91 -8.29
N GLY A 6 -18.56 -3.11 -8.04
CA GLY A 6 -19.12 -3.99 -9.08
C GLY A 6 -18.09 -4.66 -9.99
N TRP A 7 -16.78 -4.43 -9.78
CA TRP A 7 -15.73 -5.07 -10.57
C TRP A 7 -15.48 -6.50 -10.07
N GLN A 8 -15.97 -7.48 -10.83
CA GLN A 8 -15.77 -8.90 -10.54
C GLN A 8 -14.52 -9.44 -11.24
N ILE A 9 -13.64 -10.06 -10.46
CA ILE A 9 -12.31 -10.51 -10.93
C ILE A 9 -11.99 -11.89 -10.32
N PRO A 10 -12.74 -12.95 -10.72
CA PRO A 10 -12.60 -14.28 -10.12
C PRO A 10 -11.19 -14.87 -10.27
N GLU A 11 -10.52 -14.62 -11.39
CA GLU A 11 -9.17 -15.12 -11.64
C GLU A 11 -8.12 -14.44 -10.75
N LEU A 12 -8.17 -13.11 -10.58
CA LEU A 12 -7.27 -12.41 -9.64
C LEU A 12 -7.55 -12.79 -8.18
N ASN A 13 -8.81 -13.08 -7.83
CA ASN A 13 -9.15 -13.60 -6.50
C ASN A 13 -8.48 -14.96 -6.24
N LYS A 14 -8.54 -15.87 -7.22
CA LYS A 14 -7.89 -17.18 -7.13
C LYS A 14 -6.36 -17.06 -7.07
N ALA A 15 -5.78 -16.19 -7.89
CA ALA A 15 -4.35 -15.90 -7.86
C ALA A 15 -3.90 -15.33 -6.50
N THR A 16 -4.73 -14.47 -5.89
CA THR A 16 -4.45 -13.90 -4.56
C THR A 16 -4.40 -14.99 -3.49
N LEU A 17 -5.37 -15.91 -3.49
CA LEU A 17 -5.39 -17.04 -2.55
C LEU A 17 -4.19 -17.97 -2.74
N ALA A 18 -3.81 -18.25 -3.99
CA ALA A 18 -2.63 -19.05 -4.29
C ALA A 18 -1.34 -18.38 -3.80
N ALA A 19 -1.18 -17.07 -4.01
CA ALA A 19 -0.01 -16.33 -3.55
C ALA A 19 0.10 -16.27 -2.02
N VAL A 20 -1.02 -16.17 -1.31
CA VAL A 20 -1.04 -16.21 0.17
C VAL A 20 -0.61 -17.58 0.69
N ALA A 21 -0.95 -18.66 -0.02
CA ALA A 21 -0.59 -20.03 0.36
C ALA A 21 0.85 -20.44 -0.02
N GLU A 22 1.56 -19.65 -0.83
CA GLU A 22 2.92 -19.98 -1.30
C GLU A 22 3.97 -19.73 -0.21
N PRO A 23 4.67 -20.76 0.30
CA PRO A 23 5.68 -20.60 1.34
C PRO A 23 6.97 -19.93 0.85
N ASP A 24 7.39 -20.18 -0.39
CA ASP A 24 8.64 -19.64 -0.93
C ASP A 24 8.50 -18.14 -1.21
N ALA A 25 9.37 -17.34 -0.59
CA ALA A 25 9.29 -15.89 -0.67
C ALA A 25 9.58 -15.36 -2.09
N ALA A 26 10.49 -15.99 -2.84
CA ALA A 26 10.84 -15.56 -4.19
C ALA A 26 9.71 -15.88 -5.17
N LYS A 27 9.09 -17.07 -5.06
CA LYS A 27 7.90 -17.43 -5.83
C LYS A 27 6.73 -16.52 -5.51
N ARG A 28 6.46 -16.28 -4.23
CA ARG A 28 5.39 -15.39 -3.78
C ARG A 28 5.57 -13.95 -4.29
N LEU A 29 6.80 -13.44 -4.30
CA LEU A 29 7.11 -12.14 -4.92
C LEU A 29 6.78 -12.13 -6.42
N GLY A 30 7.14 -13.18 -7.15
CA GLY A 30 6.80 -13.32 -8.58
C GLY A 30 5.30 -13.31 -8.82
N LEU A 31 4.54 -14.05 -8.01
CA LEU A 31 3.07 -14.08 -8.07
C LEU A 31 2.45 -12.69 -7.82
N TYR A 32 2.93 -11.97 -6.79
CA TYR A 32 2.44 -10.61 -6.53
C TYR A 32 2.74 -9.65 -7.67
N LYS A 33 3.94 -9.72 -8.26
CA LYS A 33 4.30 -8.88 -9.40
C LYS A 33 3.36 -9.11 -10.57
N GLN A 34 3.11 -10.37 -10.95
CA GLN A 34 2.21 -10.71 -12.04
C GLN A 34 0.78 -10.19 -11.79
N MET A 35 0.26 -10.38 -10.57
CA MET A 35 -1.06 -9.85 -10.22
C MET A 35 -1.13 -8.33 -10.27
N GLN A 36 -0.09 -7.62 -9.81
CA GLN A 36 -0.06 -6.16 -9.87
C GLN A 36 0.01 -5.65 -11.31
N GLU A 37 0.78 -6.28 -12.17
CA GLU A 37 0.84 -5.92 -13.59
C GLU A 37 -0.50 -6.14 -14.30
N GLU A 38 -1.18 -7.26 -14.01
CA GLU A 38 -2.51 -7.54 -14.54
C GLU A 38 -3.53 -6.51 -14.05
N LEU A 39 -3.51 -6.20 -12.75
CA LEU A 39 -4.38 -5.17 -12.18
C LEU A 39 -4.12 -3.79 -12.81
N GLN A 40 -2.87 -3.41 -13.07
CA GLN A 40 -2.57 -2.17 -13.77
C GLN A 40 -3.10 -2.16 -15.22
N ARG A 41 -3.13 -3.31 -15.90
CA ARG A 41 -3.62 -3.43 -17.27
C ARG A 41 -5.14 -3.46 -17.39
N SER A 42 -5.83 -4.17 -16.50
CA SER A 42 -7.26 -4.50 -16.66
C SER A 42 -8.18 -3.85 -15.62
N SER A 43 -7.65 -3.10 -14.65
CA SER A 43 -8.49 -2.43 -13.66
C SER A 43 -9.16 -1.16 -14.18
N PRO A 44 -10.33 -0.81 -13.62
CA PRO A 44 -10.96 0.48 -13.87
C PRO A 44 -10.30 1.64 -13.10
N TYR A 45 -9.11 1.43 -12.52
CA TYR A 45 -8.40 2.45 -11.74
C TYR A 45 -7.35 3.18 -12.58
N VAL A 46 -7.29 4.50 -12.39
CA VAL A 46 -6.21 5.34 -12.93
C VAL A 46 -5.28 5.72 -11.77
N PHE A 47 -4.02 5.31 -11.86
CA PHE A 47 -2.99 5.63 -10.87
C PHE A 47 -2.36 6.98 -11.21
N VAL A 48 -2.46 7.95 -10.30
CA VAL A 48 -1.98 9.33 -10.52
C VAL A 48 -0.74 9.61 -9.66
N ASP A 49 -0.88 9.54 -8.34
CA ASP A 49 0.18 9.86 -7.39
C ASP A 49 0.22 8.86 -6.23
N GLN A 50 1.38 8.77 -5.58
CA GLN A 50 1.50 8.15 -4.25
C GLN A 50 1.34 9.23 -3.18
N GLY A 51 0.64 8.89 -2.10
CA GLY A 51 0.49 9.78 -0.95
C GLY A 51 1.86 10.21 -0.41
N LYS A 52 2.04 11.51 -0.20
CA LYS A 52 3.24 12.09 0.40
C LYS A 52 2.91 12.65 1.77
N THR A 53 3.84 12.49 2.70
CA THR A 53 3.75 13.12 4.02
C THR A 53 4.03 14.62 3.88
N GLN A 54 2.98 15.44 3.91
CA GLN A 54 3.09 16.90 3.81
C GLN A 54 2.78 17.52 5.17
N ILE A 55 3.83 17.84 5.93
CA ILE A 55 3.76 18.42 7.28
C ILE A 55 4.56 19.71 7.36
N VAL A 56 4.15 20.60 8.27
CA VAL A 56 4.89 21.82 8.62
C VAL A 56 5.23 21.76 10.11
N VAL A 57 6.51 21.91 10.43
CA VAL A 57 7.03 21.86 11.80
C VAL A 57 7.85 23.13 12.06
N ARG A 58 7.76 23.72 13.26
CA ARG A 58 8.60 24.86 13.64
C ARG A 58 10.08 24.46 13.66
N ASP A 59 10.95 25.43 13.39
CA ASP A 59 12.41 25.27 13.31
C ASP A 59 13.05 24.66 14.58
N ASN A 60 12.53 25.04 15.74
CA ASN A 60 13.01 24.59 17.04
C ASN A 60 12.51 23.20 17.44
N VAL A 61 11.50 22.65 16.76
CA VAL A 61 10.97 21.32 17.08
C VAL A 61 11.86 20.25 16.47
N LYS A 62 12.36 19.33 17.32
CA LYS A 62 13.18 18.18 16.91
C LYS A 62 12.46 16.87 17.24
N GLY A 63 12.80 15.81 16.52
CA GLY A 63 12.33 14.45 16.81
C GLY A 63 10.89 14.13 16.42
N TYR A 64 10.21 15.01 15.67
CA TYR A 64 8.90 14.70 15.09
C TYR A 64 9.00 13.55 14.08
N GLN A 65 8.14 12.53 14.24
CA GLN A 65 8.05 11.40 13.33
C GLN A 65 6.59 11.05 13.04
N GLN A 66 6.24 11.01 11.76
CA GLN A 66 4.96 10.50 11.27
C GLN A 66 5.21 9.20 10.51
N GLY A 67 4.37 8.20 10.79
CA GLY A 67 4.44 6.86 10.23
C GLY A 67 3.77 6.76 8.86
N LEU A 68 3.48 5.52 8.48
CA LEU A 68 2.94 5.20 7.15
C LEU A 68 1.56 5.85 6.91
N ASN A 69 0.76 5.98 7.97
CA ASN A 69 -0.54 6.61 7.91
C ASN A 69 -0.52 7.95 8.67
N ALA A 70 -1.43 8.85 8.28
CA ALA A 70 -1.47 10.20 8.82
C ALA A 70 -1.71 10.25 10.35
N ASP A 71 -2.37 9.24 10.89
CA ASP A 71 -2.71 9.06 12.30
C ASP A 71 -1.59 8.42 13.14
N MET A 72 -0.54 7.90 12.51
CA MET A 72 0.61 7.30 13.21
C MET A 72 1.64 8.37 13.57
N VAL A 73 1.40 9.15 14.62
CA VAL A 73 2.34 10.20 15.07
C VAL A 73 2.98 9.81 16.40
N TRP A 74 4.31 9.85 16.47
CA TRP A 74 5.07 9.61 17.69
C TRP A 74 5.56 10.93 18.28
N TYR A 75 5.16 11.19 19.54
CA TYR A 75 5.50 12.42 20.27
C TYR A 75 6.53 12.19 21.38
N ASP A 76 6.85 10.95 21.73
CA ASP A 76 7.78 10.58 22.80
C ASP A 76 9.20 11.12 22.60
N ARG A 77 9.57 11.39 21.35
CA ARG A 77 10.89 11.91 20.95
C ARG A 77 10.91 13.41 20.68
N VAL A 78 9.80 14.10 20.88
CA VAL A 78 9.65 15.51 20.48
C VAL A 78 10.22 16.44 21.55
N SER A 79 11.07 17.38 21.13
CA SER A 79 11.63 18.44 21.97
C SER A 79 11.62 19.81 21.28
N LYS A 80 11.88 20.89 22.04
CA LYS A 80 11.94 22.30 21.59
C LYS A 80 13.28 22.94 21.89
#